data_AF-A0A957RLY0-F1
#
_entry.id   AF-A0A957RLY0-F1
#
_cell.length_a   1.000
_cell.length_b   1.000
_cell.length_c   1.000
_cell.angle_alpha   90.00
_cell.angle_beta   90.00
_cell.angle_gamma   90.00
#
_symmetry.space_group_name_H-M   'P 1'
#
loop_
_entity.id
_entity.type
_entity.pdbx_description
1 polymer ?
#
loop_
_entity_poly.entity_id
_entity_poly.type
_entity_poly.pdbx_seq_one_letter_code
_entity_poly.pdbx_strand_id
1 'polypeptide(L)'
;VMASLPIEHPFEPDLGFLYGVIFVGPPGNPQHHSRNVCMFADGEIDRSPTGTGVSARAALHFARGEIGIGEPFVVESILGTCFTGEVVETTTFGPVAAVIPQVTGTAHICGINELLIDPTDELRHGFMLR
;
A
#
# COMPACT_ATOMS: atom_id res chain seq x y z
N VAL A 1 -1.54 14.86 12.90
CA VAL A 1 -0.33 14.38 12.18
C VAL A 1 0.09 15.38 11.12
N MET A 2 -0.68 15.59 10.05
CA MET A 2 -0.30 16.55 8.99
C MET A 2 -0.10 18.00 9.47
N ALA A 3 -0.86 18.45 10.48
CA ALA A 3 -0.69 19.79 11.06
C ALA A 3 0.63 19.97 11.85
N SER A 4 1.31 18.88 12.21
CA SER A 4 2.53 18.90 13.05
C SER A 4 3.75 18.30 12.35
N LEU A 5 3.56 17.61 11.23
CA LEU A 5 4.60 16.93 10.44
C LEU A 5 4.32 17.21 8.95
N PRO A 6 5.03 18.17 8.34
CA PRO A 6 4.92 18.38 6.90
C PRO A 6 5.43 17.13 6.17
N ILE A 7 4.65 16.64 5.21
CA ILE A 7 5.04 15.56 4.30
C ILE A 7 5.15 16.19 2.92
N GLU A 8 6.33 16.16 2.34
CA GLU A 8 6.60 16.77 1.05
C GLU A 8 7.12 15.70 0.09
N HIS A 9 6.53 15.62 -1.10
CA HIS A 9 7.13 14.86 -2.18
C HIS A 9 8.19 15.74 -2.86
N PRO A 10 9.42 15.26 -3.14
CA PRO A 10 10.54 16.11 -3.57
C PRO A 10 10.31 16.93 -4.85
N PHE A 11 9.37 16.51 -5.70
CA PHE A 11 9.14 17.12 -7.01
C PHE A 11 7.67 17.46 -7.30
N GLU A 12 6.71 16.92 -6.53
CA GLU A 12 5.29 16.97 -6.89
C GLU A 12 4.45 17.41 -5.68
N PRO A 13 4.10 18.70 -5.57
CA PRO A 13 3.36 19.22 -4.42
C PRO A 13 2.05 18.47 -4.12
N ASP A 14 1.36 18.00 -5.16
CA ASP A 14 0.10 17.26 -5.04
C ASP A 14 0.25 15.88 -4.36
N LEU A 15 1.47 15.35 -4.29
CA LEU A 15 1.80 14.09 -3.61
C LEU A 15 2.32 14.30 -2.17
N GLY A 16 2.42 15.56 -1.71
CA GLY A 16 2.88 15.94 -0.37
C GLY A 16 1.83 15.74 0.72
N PHE A 17 1.31 14.52 0.89
CA PHE A 17 0.34 14.21 1.94
C PHE A 17 0.46 12.78 2.47
N LEU A 18 -0.11 12.55 3.66
CA LEU A 18 -0.22 11.20 4.21
C LEU A 18 -1.39 10.46 3.56
N TYR A 19 -1.10 9.48 2.71
CA TYR A 19 -2.12 8.67 2.04
C TYR A 19 -2.98 7.85 3.01
N GLY A 20 -2.36 7.25 4.02
CA GLY A 20 -3.02 6.37 4.98
C GLY A 20 -2.07 5.90 6.08
N VAL A 21 -2.61 5.07 6.98
CA VAL A 21 -1.89 4.48 8.10
C VAL A 21 -1.89 2.97 7.93
N ILE A 22 -0.70 2.35 7.99
CA ILE A 22 -0.55 0.90 7.96
C ILE A 22 -0.29 0.42 9.39
N PHE A 23 -1.23 -0.37 9.91
CA PHE A 23 -1.03 -1.15 11.14
C PHE A 23 -0.23 -2.40 10.81
N VAL A 24 0.85 -2.63 11.54
CA VAL A 24 1.74 -3.77 11.35
C VAL A 24 1.68 -4.66 12.60
N GLY A 25 1.47 -5.95 12.41
CA GLY A 25 1.41 -6.94 13.48
C GLY A 25 2.14 -8.23 13.13
N PRO A 26 2.22 -9.17 14.08
CA PRO A 26 2.77 -10.50 13.83
C PRO A 26 1.97 -11.20 12.73
N PRO A 27 2.62 -11.97 11.85
CA PRO A 27 1.94 -12.73 10.81
C PRO A 27 1.16 -13.90 11.43
N GLY A 28 0.13 -14.38 10.74
CA GLY A 28 -0.56 -15.61 11.10
C GLY A 28 0.28 -16.85 10.77
N ASN A 29 1.02 -16.81 9.67
CA ASN A 29 1.99 -17.82 9.29
C ASN A 29 3.40 -17.40 9.79
N PRO A 30 4.05 -18.19 10.67
CA PRO A 30 5.38 -17.87 11.21
C PRO A 30 6.51 -17.74 10.18
N GLN A 31 6.30 -18.25 8.96
CA GLN A 31 7.25 -18.12 7.85
C GLN A 31 7.13 -16.78 7.10
N HIS A 32 6.09 -15.99 7.37
CA HIS A 32 5.93 -14.65 6.79
C HIS A 32 6.55 -13.58 7.70
N HIS A 33 6.73 -12.36 7.20
CA HIS A 33 7.42 -11.29 7.93
C HIS A 33 6.48 -10.45 8.80
N SER A 34 5.27 -10.19 8.31
CA SER A 34 4.31 -9.34 9.00
C SER A 34 2.91 -9.50 8.43
N ARG A 35 1.92 -9.03 9.20
CA ARG A 35 0.58 -8.75 8.70
C ARG A 35 0.30 -7.26 8.71
N ASN A 36 -0.28 -6.76 7.64
CA ASN A 36 -0.59 -5.36 7.43
C ASN A 36 -2.10 -5.12 7.31
N VAL A 37 -2.54 -3.99 7.84
CA VAL A 37 -3.87 -3.42 7.58
C VAL A 37 -3.69 -1.94 7.25
N CYS A 38 -3.94 -1.55 6.01
CA CYS A 38 -3.93 -0.15 5.61
C CYS A 38 -5.31 0.47 5.80
N MET A 39 -5.37 1.56 6.56
CA MET A 39 -6.50 2.46 6.62
C MET A 39 -6.18 3.72 5.81
N PHE A 40 -7.00 4.05 4.83
CA PHE A 40 -6.75 5.15 3.90
C PHE A 40 -8.05 5.91 3.56
N ALA A 41 -7.90 7.03 2.83
CA ALA A 41 -9.01 7.89 2.43
C ALA A 41 -9.95 8.21 3.62
N ASP A 42 -11.26 8.05 3.45
CA ASP A 42 -12.26 8.34 4.47
C ASP A 42 -12.57 7.12 5.36
N GLY A 43 -11.52 6.53 5.95
CA GLY A 43 -11.64 5.35 6.83
C GLY A 43 -11.83 4.03 6.09
N GLU A 44 -11.44 3.97 4.81
CA GLU A 44 -11.43 2.74 4.05
C GLU A 44 -10.33 1.79 4.53
N ILE A 45 -10.60 0.48 4.46
CA ILE A 45 -9.66 -0.56 4.84
C ILE A 45 -9.25 -1.33 3.58
N ASP A 46 -7.94 -1.46 3.34
CA ASP A 46 -7.44 -2.31 2.29
C ASP A 46 -7.55 -3.79 2.70
N ARG A 47 -8.12 -4.61 1.81
CA ARG A 47 -8.29 -6.05 2.02
C ARG A 47 -7.03 -6.82 1.58
N SER A 48 -6.19 -6.19 0.78
CA SER A 48 -4.88 -6.68 0.36
C SER A 48 -3.79 -6.26 1.38
N PRO A 49 -2.55 -6.77 1.24
CA PRO A 49 -1.40 -6.29 2.03
C PRO A 49 -0.97 -4.85 1.72
N THR A 50 -1.62 -4.20 0.75
CA THR A 50 -1.36 -2.84 0.23
C THR A 50 -0.03 -2.74 -0.50
N GLY A 51 -0.05 -2.83 -1.83
CA GLY A 51 1.16 -2.89 -2.66
C GLY A 51 2.14 -1.73 -2.43
N THR A 52 1.67 -0.48 -2.44
CA THR A 52 2.51 0.70 -2.12
C THR A 52 3.00 0.69 -0.66
N GLY A 53 2.21 0.11 0.24
CA GLY A 53 2.60 -0.16 1.62
C GLY A 53 3.74 -1.18 1.73
N VAL A 54 3.68 -2.26 0.95
CA VAL A 54 4.77 -3.25 0.81
C VAL A 54 6.02 -2.58 0.21
N SER A 55 5.87 -1.72 -0.80
CA SER A 55 6.99 -0.93 -1.35
C SER A 55 7.65 -0.02 -0.31
N ALA A 56 6.86 0.73 0.47
CA ALA A 56 7.37 1.56 1.57
C ALA A 56 8.05 0.71 2.66
N ARG A 57 7.51 -0.47 2.96
CA ARG A 57 8.13 -1.44 3.87
C ARG A 57 9.46 -1.97 3.35
N ALA A 58 9.58 -2.25 2.06
CA ALA A 58 10.84 -2.66 1.45
C ALA A 58 11.94 -1.61 1.66
N ALA A 59 11.61 -0.33 1.44
CA ALA A 59 12.52 0.79 1.70
C ALA A 59 12.95 0.86 3.18
N LEU A 60 12.01 0.68 4.12
CA LEU A 60 12.30 0.70 5.56
C LEU A 60 13.14 -0.50 6.00
N HIS A 61 12.80 -1.72 5.55
CA HIS A 61 13.55 -2.93 5.86
C HIS A 61 14.98 -2.82 5.34
N PHE A 62 15.16 -2.37 4.10
CA PHE A 62 16.48 -2.17 3.51
C PHE A 62 17.29 -1.09 4.24
N ALA A 63 16.69 0.06 4.56
CA ALA A 63 17.35 1.11 5.32
C ALA A 63 17.79 0.67 6.73
N ARG A 64 17.13 -0.34 7.30
CA ARG A 64 17.48 -0.94 8.60
C ARG A 64 18.44 -2.13 8.49
N GLY A 65 18.79 -2.56 7.27
CA GLY A 65 19.60 -3.76 7.04
C GLY A 65 18.88 -5.07 7.39
N GLU A 66 17.55 -5.05 7.42
CA GLU A 66 16.71 -6.22 7.72
C GLU A 66 16.54 -7.12 6.49
N ILE A 67 16.70 -6.59 5.28
CA ILE A 67 16.74 -7.32 4.00
C ILE A 67 17.82 -6.74 3.08
N GLY A 68 18.38 -7.57 2.20
CA GLY A 68 19.27 -7.18 1.11
C GLY A 68 18.59 -6.92 -0.24
N ILE A 69 19.38 -6.56 -1.25
CA ILE A 69 18.94 -6.54 -2.66
C ILE A 69 18.65 -7.98 -3.11
N GLY A 70 17.50 -8.20 -3.73
CA GLY A 70 17.02 -9.50 -4.20
C GLY A 70 16.55 -10.44 -3.08
N GLU A 71 16.48 -9.96 -1.84
CA GLU A 71 15.96 -10.74 -0.71
C GLU A 71 14.43 -10.53 -0.58
N PRO A 72 13.62 -11.57 -0.79
CA PRO A 72 12.17 -11.45 -0.72
C PRO A 72 11.67 -11.47 0.73
N PHE A 73 10.64 -10.68 0.99
CA PHE A 73 9.85 -10.74 2.22
C PHE A 73 8.36 -10.88 1.91
N VAL A 74 7.61 -11.52 2.80
CA VAL A 74 6.19 -11.82 2.60
C VAL A 74 5.34 -11.08 3.62
N VAL A 75 4.30 -10.41 3.14
CA VAL A 75 3.35 -9.64 3.96
C VAL A 75 1.94 -10.17 3.76
N GLU A 76 1.27 -10.44 4.88
CA GLU A 76 -0.14 -10.84 4.91
C GLU A 76 -1.07 -9.62 5.00
N SER A 77 -2.30 -9.76 4.50
CA SER A 77 -3.39 -8.82 4.73
C SER A 77 -4.26 -9.24 5.92
N ILE A 78 -5.26 -8.41 6.25
CA ILE A 78 -6.30 -8.75 7.23
C ILE A 78 -7.08 -10.03 6.86
N LEU A 79 -7.17 -10.37 5.57
CA LEU A 79 -7.83 -11.57 5.07
C LEU A 79 -6.89 -12.78 4.95
N GLY A 80 -5.59 -12.62 5.24
CA GLY A 80 -4.57 -13.66 5.08
C GLY A 80 -4.05 -13.85 3.65
N THR A 81 -4.48 -13.01 2.68
CA THR A 81 -3.85 -12.97 1.35
C THR A 81 -2.45 -12.40 1.46
N CYS A 82 -1.53 -12.81 0.57
CA CYS A 82 -0.12 -12.44 0.67
C CYS A 82 0.37 -11.69 -0.56
N PHE A 83 1.30 -10.76 -0.34
CA PHE A 83 2.18 -10.19 -1.36
C PHE A 83 3.63 -10.49 -0.97
N THR A 84 4.46 -10.71 -1.98
CA THR A 84 5.92 -10.77 -1.83
C THR A 84 6.50 -9.43 -2.25
N GLY A 85 7.29 -8.82 -1.38
CA GLY A 85 8.10 -7.64 -1.70
C GLY A 85 9.57 -8.00 -1.81
N GLU A 86 10.33 -7.26 -2.61
CA GLU A 86 11.79 -7.30 -2.64
C GLU A 86 12.35 -5.93 -3.05
N VAL A 87 13.61 -5.67 -2.69
CA VAL A 87 14.36 -4.55 -3.25
C VAL A 87 15.14 -5.04 -4.46
N VAL A 88 14.84 -4.53 -5.65
CA VAL A 88 15.52 -4.92 -6.89
C VAL A 88 16.85 -4.20 -7.05
N GLU A 89 16.87 -2.91 -6.74
CA GLU A 89 18.09 -2.09 -6.78
C GLU A 89 17.93 -0.85 -5.88
N THR A 90 19.05 -0.16 -5.64
CA THR A 90 19.07 1.13 -4.94
C THR A 90 19.25 2.28 -5.91
N THR A 91 18.67 3.42 -5.60
CA THR A 91 18.81 4.64 -6.39
C THR A 91 18.80 5.87 -5.50
N THR A 92 18.82 7.04 -6.09
CA THR A 92 18.56 8.33 -5.44
C THR A 92 17.33 8.96 -6.06
N PHE A 93 16.42 9.48 -5.24
CA PHE A 93 15.23 10.20 -5.70
C PHE A 93 15.28 11.63 -5.17
N GLY A 94 15.78 12.55 -6.00
CA GLY A 94 16.15 13.89 -5.53
C GLY A 94 17.26 13.82 -4.49
N PRO A 95 17.13 14.48 -3.32
CA PRO A 95 18.19 14.51 -2.31
C PRO A 95 18.22 13.25 -1.42
N VAL A 96 17.30 12.30 -1.59
CA VAL A 96 17.16 11.14 -0.69
C VAL A 96 17.64 9.84 -1.34
N ALA A 97 18.25 8.98 -0.53
CA ALA A 97 18.50 7.58 -0.90
C ALA A 97 17.17 6.83 -1.01
N ALA A 98 17.03 5.99 -2.03
CA ALA A 98 15.80 5.29 -2.36
C ALA A 98 16.09 3.86 -2.84
N VAL A 99 15.03 3.07 -2.95
CA VAL A 99 15.05 1.72 -3.52
C VAL A 99 14.06 1.64 -4.67
N ILE A 100 14.28 0.70 -5.58
CA ILE A 100 13.30 0.24 -6.56
C ILE A 100 12.69 -1.05 -6.02
N PRO A 101 11.48 -0.99 -5.41
CA PRO A 101 10.82 -2.17 -4.88
C PRO A 101 10.04 -2.90 -5.97
N GLN A 102 10.07 -4.22 -5.94
CA GLN A 102 9.15 -5.07 -6.70
C GLN A 102 8.13 -5.69 -5.75
N VAL A 103 6.86 -5.71 -6.16
CA VAL A 103 5.76 -6.34 -5.42
C VAL A 103 5.09 -7.36 -6.33
N THR A 104 4.99 -8.59 -5.86
CA THR A 104 4.34 -9.70 -6.55
C THR A 104 3.07 -10.12 -5.81
N GLY A 105 1.99 -10.28 -6.56
CA GLY A 105 0.71 -10.77 -6.08
C GLY A 105 -0.10 -11.40 -7.22
N THR A 106 -1.34 -11.76 -6.95
CA THR A 106 -2.26 -12.32 -7.94
C THR A 106 -3.55 -11.54 -8.00
N ALA A 107 -4.20 -11.58 -9.15
CA ALA A 107 -5.53 -11.01 -9.37
C ALA A 107 -6.37 -12.01 -10.17
N HIS A 108 -7.69 -11.93 -10.02
CA HIS A 108 -8.65 -12.81 -10.69
C HIS A 108 -9.74 -11.99 -11.35
N ILE A 109 -10.24 -12.46 -12.50
CA ILE A 109 -11.41 -11.84 -13.15
C ILE A 109 -12.63 -12.13 -12.29
N CYS A 110 -13.32 -11.07 -11.84
CA CYS A 110 -14.50 -11.18 -10.98
C CYS A 110 -15.82 -10.93 -11.72
N GLY A 111 -15.78 -10.41 -12.95
CA GLY A 111 -16.98 -10.15 -13.73
C GLY A 111 -16.73 -9.25 -14.95
N ILE A 112 -17.75 -9.14 -15.78
CA ILE A 112 -17.87 -8.16 -16.87
C ILE A 112 -19.14 -7.38 -16.56
N ASN A 113 -19.03 -6.05 -16.42
CA ASN A 113 -20.12 -5.21 -15.95
C ASN A 113 -20.49 -4.17 -17.01
N GLU A 114 -21.79 -3.93 -17.18
CA GLU A 114 -22.35 -2.77 -17.87
C GLU A 114 -23.08 -1.91 -16.83
N LEU A 115 -22.55 -0.71 -16.54
CA LEU A 115 -23.13 0.21 -15.58
C LEU A 115 -24.02 1.23 -16.32
N LEU A 116 -25.30 1.26 -15.99
CA LEU A 116 -26.29 2.17 -16.58
C LEU A 116 -26.78 3.14 -15.51
N ILE A 117 -26.81 4.44 -15.84
CA ILE A 117 -27.20 5.51 -14.92
C ILE A 117 -28.33 6.31 -15.56
N ASP A 118 -29.53 6.21 -15.01
CA ASP A 118 -30.69 6.97 -15.48
C ASP A 118 -30.58 8.44 -15.02
N PRO A 119 -30.71 9.43 -15.92
CA PRO A 119 -30.70 10.83 -15.51
C PRO A 119 -31.81 11.23 -14.52
N THR A 120 -32.87 10.45 -14.39
CA THR A 120 -33.98 10.68 -13.46
C THR A 120 -33.86 9.93 -12.13
N ASP A 121 -32.84 9.07 -11.96
CA ASP A 121 -32.57 8.40 -10.69
C ASP A 121 -32.07 9.39 -9.63
N GLU A 122 -32.78 9.47 -8.50
CA GLU A 122 -32.46 10.34 -7.37
C GLU A 122 -31.14 9.95 -6.68
N LEU A 123 -30.71 8.70 -6.82
CA LEU A 123 -29.48 8.15 -6.23
C LEU A 123 -28.39 7.88 -7.26
N ARG A 124 -28.48 8.48 -8.46
CA ARG A 124 -27.54 8.26 -9.59
C ARG A 124 -26.06 8.53 -9.31
N HIS A 125 -25.74 9.20 -8.21
CA HIS A 125 -24.38 9.49 -7.76
C HIS A 125 -23.93 8.65 -6.57
N GLY A 126 -24.75 7.68 -6.15
CA GLY A 126 -24.53 6.86 -4.97
C GLY A 126 -24.74 7.59 -3.65
N PHE A 127 -24.43 6.90 -2.56
CA PHE A 127 -24.42 7.41 -1.20
C PHE A 127 -23.37 6.64 -0.39
N MET A 128 -22.98 7.18 0.77
CA MET A 128 -21.97 6.57 1.64
C MET A 128 -22.51 6.43 3.06
N LEU A 129 -22.41 5.22 3.62
CA LEU A 129 -22.66 4.90 5.02
C LEU A 129 -21.51 4.02 5.51
N ARG A 130 -20.93 4.34 6.67
CA ARG A 130 -19.79 3.63 7.25
C ARG A 130 -19.81 3.74 8.77
#